data_AF-A0A7X9PKM0-F1
#
_entry.id   AF-A0A7X9PKM0-F1
#
_cell.length_a   1.000
_cell.length_b   1.000
_cell.length_c   1.000
_cell.angle_alpha   90.00
_cell.angle_beta   90.00
_cell.angle_gamma   90.00
#
_symmetry.space_group_name_H-M   'P 1'
#
loop_
_entity.id
_entity.type
_entity.pdbx_description
1 polymer ?
#
loop_
_entity_poly.entity_id
_entity_poly.type
_entity_poly.pdbx_seq_one_letter_code
_entity_poly.pdbx_strand_id
1 'polypeptide(L)'
;MERAISYTKLHQYTRELFTTIGCTSYDAEIVADVLMEAELRGIPSHGLMRVKDYISLWEAGRINLKPTVKIIHKTPTTYTLDADNGFGMIAAKKAMELVIEKAKAVGTSWASVINSNHYG
;
A
#
# COMPACT_ATOMS: atom_id res chain seq x y z
N MET A 1 27.70 9.29 9.47
CA MET A 1 27.40 9.07 10.90
C MET A 1 25.97 8.59 10.96
N GLU A 2 25.73 7.38 11.48
CA GLU A 2 24.38 6.81 11.56
C GLU A 2 23.68 7.31 12.83
N ARG A 3 22.37 7.54 12.73
CA ARG A 3 21.54 8.02 13.85
C ARG A 3 20.34 7.10 14.00
N ALA A 4 20.18 6.50 15.18
CA ALA A 4 18.97 5.76 15.51
C ALA A 4 17.77 6.71 15.68
N ILE A 5 16.64 6.33 15.10
CA ILE A 5 15.34 7.00 15.24
C ILE A 5 14.35 5.94 15.71
N SER A 6 13.47 6.29 16.67
CA SER A 6 12.47 5.33 17.16
C SER A 6 11.43 5.01 16.07
N TYR A 7 11.02 3.74 16.02
CA TYR A 7 9.97 3.26 15.11
C TYR A 7 8.73 4.14 15.16
N THR A 8 8.19 4.41 16.35
CA THR A 8 6.97 5.19 16.52
C THR A 8 7.08 6.59 15.93
N LYS A 9 8.24 7.25 16.10
CA LYS A 9 8.46 8.60 15.56
C LYS A 9 8.55 8.58 14.04
N LEU A 10 9.22 7.56 13.49
CA LEU A 10 9.43 7.42 12.05
C LEU A 10 8.15 7.02 11.32
N HIS A 11 7.38 6.10 11.90
CA HIS A 11 6.06 5.70 11.43
C HIS A 11 5.09 6.89 11.42
N GLN A 12 4.99 7.62 12.53
CA GLN A 12 4.15 8.81 12.63
C GLN A 12 4.52 9.85 11.57
N TYR A 13 5.81 10.16 11.43
CA TYR A 13 6.30 11.09 10.42
C TYR A 13 5.92 10.65 9.00
N THR A 14 6.09 9.36 8.70
CA THR A 14 5.79 8.81 7.37
C THR A 14 4.29 8.91 7.07
N ARG A 15 3.42 8.58 8.03
CA ARG A 15 1.98 8.75 7.91
C ARG A 15 1.57 10.21 7.70
N GLU A 16 2.14 11.12 8.49
CA GLU A 16 1.88 12.56 8.37
C GLU A 16 2.30 13.11 7.00
N LEU A 17 3.43 12.65 6.46
CA LEU A 17 3.89 12.98 5.12
C LEU A 17 2.87 12.58 4.05
N PHE A 18 2.42 11.33 4.03
CA PHE A 18 1.44 10.86 3.05
C PHE A 18 0.06 11.52 3.21
N THR A 19 -0.34 11.83 4.44
CA THR A 19 -1.53 12.62 4.71
C THR A 19 -1.40 14.03 4.12
N THR A 20 -0.23 14.67 4.28
CA THR A 20 0.03 16.03 3.82
C THR A 20 -0.04 16.16 2.29
N ILE A 21 0.46 15.17 1.54
CA ILE A 21 0.36 15.20 0.07
C ILE A 21 -1.07 14.92 -0.43
N GLY A 22 -1.94 14.38 0.42
CA GLY A 22 -3.38 14.26 0.14
C GLY A 22 -3.97 12.87 0.27
N CYS A 23 -3.23 11.86 0.77
CA CYS A 23 -3.85 10.57 1.11
C CYS A 23 -4.89 10.74 2.22
N THR A 24 -5.87 9.82 2.28
CA THR A 24 -6.71 9.70 3.48
C THR A 24 -5.86 9.22 4.66
N SER A 25 -6.26 9.52 5.90
CA SER A 25 -5.52 9.05 7.09
C SER A 25 -5.40 7.52 7.12
N TYR A 26 -6.44 6.81 6.64
CA TYR A 26 -6.43 5.36 6.53
C TYR A 26 -5.41 4.85 5.51
N ASP A 27 -5.39 5.43 4.30
CA ASP A 27 -4.46 5.02 3.25
C ASP A 27 -3.00 5.40 3.60
N ALA A 28 -2.80 6.55 4.25
CA ALA A 28 -1.50 6.97 4.73
C ALA A 28 -0.94 6.02 5.82
N GLU A 29 -1.80 5.52 6.71
CA GLU A 29 -1.44 4.50 7.70
C GLU A 29 -0.95 3.22 6.99
N ILE A 30 -1.67 2.75 5.97
CA ILE A 30 -1.28 1.54 5.22
C ILE A 30 0.09 1.69 4.57
N VAL A 31 0.33 2.81 3.91
CA VAL A 31 1.63 3.08 3.26
C VAL A 31 2.73 3.15 4.30
N ALA A 32 2.50 3.82 5.43
CA ALA A 32 3.47 3.91 6.52
C ALA A 32 3.78 2.53 7.13
N ASP A 33 2.76 1.72 7.39
CA ASP A 33 2.92 0.36 7.92
C ASP A 33 3.83 -0.46 7.01
N VAL A 34 3.56 -0.52 5.70
CA VAL A 34 4.35 -1.36 4.77
C VAL A 34 5.80 -0.89 4.67
N LEU A 35 6.04 0.42 4.57
CA LEU A 35 7.41 0.95 4.50
C LEU A 35 8.18 0.69 5.80
N MET A 36 7.53 0.83 6.96
CA MET A 36 8.16 0.55 8.25
C MET A 36 8.41 -0.94 8.47
N GLU A 37 7.52 -1.80 8.00
CA GLU A 37 7.71 -3.25 8.01
C GLU A 37 8.93 -3.68 7.17
N ALA A 38 9.23 -2.97 6.07
CA ALA A 38 10.46 -3.17 5.30
C ALA A 38 11.71 -2.70 6.04
N GLU A 39 11.67 -1.52 6.69
CA GLU A 39 12.76 -1.03 7.55
C GLU A 39 13.07 -2.01 8.69
N LEU A 40 12.04 -2.48 9.40
CA LEU A 40 12.17 -3.44 10.51
C LEU A 40 12.74 -4.79 10.06
N ARG A 41 12.50 -5.21 8.82
CA ARG A 41 13.08 -6.43 8.22
C ARG A 41 14.47 -6.22 7.64
N GLY A 42 15.02 -5.01 7.69
CA GLY A 42 16.32 -4.70 7.11
C GLY A 42 16.32 -4.73 5.58
N ILE A 43 15.23 -4.28 4.94
CA ILE A 43 15.10 -4.18 3.48
C ILE A 43 14.89 -2.71 3.06
N PRO A 44 15.91 -1.84 3.15
CA PRO A 44 15.73 -0.40 2.94
C PRO A 44 15.28 -0.02 1.53
N SER A 45 15.62 -0.83 0.53
CA SER A 45 15.19 -0.63 -0.86
C SER A 45 13.67 -0.68 -1.07
N HIS A 46 12.94 -1.22 -0.10
CA HIS A 46 11.47 -1.35 -0.07
C HIS A 46 10.87 -0.53 1.10
N GLY A 47 11.70 0.21 1.84
CA GLY A 47 11.32 1.07 2.96
C GLY A 47 11.33 2.55 2.59
N LEU A 48 11.88 3.38 3.47
CA LEU A 48 11.86 4.84 3.36
C LEU A 48 12.63 5.38 2.15
N MET A 49 13.58 4.62 1.60
CA MET A 49 14.26 5.03 0.36
C MET A 49 13.25 5.26 -0.78
N ARG A 50 12.10 4.57 -0.76
CA ARG A 50 11.04 4.70 -1.77
C ARG A 50 10.20 5.96 -1.62
N VAL A 51 10.24 6.65 -0.48
CA VAL A 51 9.44 7.87 -0.25
C VAL A 51 9.70 8.89 -1.37
N LYS A 52 10.97 9.11 -1.73
CA LYS A 52 11.33 10.04 -2.82
C LYS A 52 10.69 9.63 -4.17
N ASP A 53 10.67 8.34 -4.48
CA ASP A 53 10.09 7.83 -5.72
C ASP A 53 8.57 8.06 -5.73
N TYR A 54 7.89 7.81 -4.61
CA TYR A 54 6.45 8.05 -4.47
C TYR A 54 6.07 9.53 -4.59
N ILE A 55 6.84 10.43 -3.98
CA ILE A 55 6.64 11.87 -4.15
C ILE A 55 6.81 12.27 -5.61
N SER A 56 7.84 11.74 -6.30
CA SER A 56 8.07 12.03 -7.71
C SER A 56 6.92 11.55 -8.60
N LEU A 57 6.35 10.36 -8.32
CA LEU A 57 5.17 9.86 -9.02
C LEU A 57 3.94 10.74 -8.76
N TRP A 58 3.76 11.23 -7.53
CA TRP A 58 2.67 12.15 -7.19
C TRP A 58 2.80 13.49 -7.91
N GLU A 59 3.97 14.12 -7.86
CA GLU A 59 4.25 15.38 -8.56
C GLU A 59 4.04 15.26 -10.07
N ALA A 60 4.33 14.09 -10.65
CA ALA A 60 4.10 13.80 -12.06
C ALA A 60 2.64 13.42 -12.40
N GLY A 61 1.72 13.38 -11.43
CA GLY A 61 0.33 12.96 -11.63
C GLY A 61 0.19 11.47 -12.01
N ARG A 62 1.19 10.66 -11.67
CA ARG A 62 1.29 9.24 -12.05
C ARG A 62 0.73 8.28 -11.01
N ILE A 63 0.28 8.79 -9.87
CA ILE A 63 -0.34 8.00 -8.80
C ILE A 63 -1.57 8.71 -8.23
N ASN A 64 -2.65 7.97 -8.02
CA ASN A 64 -3.86 8.46 -7.37
C ASN A 64 -3.74 8.33 -5.86
N LEU A 65 -3.80 9.46 -5.15
CA LEU A 65 -3.68 9.49 -3.68
C LEU A 65 -4.96 9.07 -2.95
N LYS A 66 -6.10 9.04 -3.64
CA LYS A 66 -7.40 8.66 -3.08
C LYS A 66 -8.06 7.58 -3.96
N PRO A 67 -7.41 6.43 -4.13
CA PRO A 67 -7.87 5.42 -5.08
C PRO A 67 -9.14 4.71 -4.60
N THR A 68 -10.08 4.53 -5.51
CA THR A 68 -11.24 3.67 -5.28
C THR A 68 -10.97 2.28 -5.83
N VAL A 69 -10.37 1.41 -5.00
CA VAL A 69 -10.11 0.01 -5.37
C VAL A 69 -11.43 -0.75 -5.54
N LYS A 70 -11.65 -1.35 -6.72
CA LYS A 70 -12.92 -2.01 -7.08
C LYS A 70 -12.68 -3.43 -7.57
N ILE A 71 -13.60 -4.34 -7.24
CA ILE A 71 -13.65 -5.66 -7.86
C ILE A 71 -14.31 -5.50 -9.24
N ILE A 72 -13.58 -5.81 -10.31
CA ILE A 72 -14.05 -5.72 -11.69
C ILE A 72 -14.41 -7.08 -12.28
N HIS A 73 -13.91 -8.17 -11.70
CA HIS A 73 -14.30 -9.53 -12.03
C HIS A 73 -14.34 -10.39 -10.76
N LYS A 74 -15.30 -11.31 -10.67
CA LYS A 74 -15.42 -12.24 -9.54
C LYS A 74 -15.99 -13.59 -9.95
N THR A 75 -15.47 -14.64 -9.35
CA THR A 75 -16.05 -15.98 -9.26
C THR A 75 -16.23 -16.32 -7.77
N PRO A 76 -16.70 -17.53 -7.38
CA PRO A 76 -16.76 -17.91 -5.97
C PRO A 76 -15.40 -17.82 -5.24
N THR A 77 -14.29 -18.08 -5.94
CA THR A 77 -12.95 -18.20 -5.32
C THR A 77 -11.88 -17.31 -5.96
N THR A 78 -12.20 -16.57 -7.02
CA THR A 78 -11.23 -15.70 -7.70
C THR A 78 -11.77 -14.30 -7.92
N TYR A 79 -10.89 -13.30 -7.83
CA TYR A 79 -11.23 -11.89 -7.91
C TYR A 79 -10.20 -11.13 -8.75
N THR A 80 -10.64 -10.13 -9.50
CA THR A 80 -9.75 -9.14 -10.12
C THR A 80 -10.12 -7.77 -9.61
N LEU A 81 -9.15 -7.05 -9.06
CA LEU A 81 -9.30 -5.71 -8.54
C LEU A 81 -8.63 -4.69 -9.47
N ASP A 82 -9.31 -3.58 -9.74
CA ASP A 82 -8.71 -2.38 -10.31
C ASP A 82 -8.28 -1.47 -9.15
N ALA A 83 -7.00 -1.09 -9.10
CA ALA A 83 -6.43 -0.27 -8.05
C ALA A 83 -6.56 1.24 -8.27
N ASP A 84 -7.21 1.67 -9.37
CA ASP A 84 -7.48 3.08 -9.67
C ASP A 84 -6.21 3.94 -9.72
N ASN A 85 -5.14 3.38 -10.28
CA ASN A 85 -3.79 3.94 -10.34
C ASN A 85 -3.24 4.36 -8.96
N GLY A 86 -3.71 3.75 -7.87
CA GLY A 86 -3.27 4.06 -6.51
C GLY A 86 -1.95 3.41 -6.11
N PHE A 87 -1.52 3.67 -4.87
CA PHE A 87 -0.41 2.94 -4.24
C PHE A 87 -0.70 1.44 -4.22
N GLY A 88 0.30 0.64 -4.61
CA GLY A 88 0.18 -0.82 -4.60
C GLY A 88 -0.10 -1.39 -3.21
N MET A 89 0.46 -0.79 -2.17
CA MET A 89 0.23 -1.16 -0.75
C MET A 89 -1.25 -1.14 -0.36
N ILE A 90 -2.00 -0.11 -0.81
CA ILE A 90 -3.43 0.03 -0.53
C ILE A 90 -4.21 -1.08 -1.24
N ALA A 91 -3.90 -1.32 -2.51
CA ALA A 91 -4.57 -2.34 -3.30
C ALA A 91 -4.24 -3.76 -2.79
N ALA A 92 -2.98 -4.00 -2.41
CA ALA A 92 -2.51 -5.26 -1.85
C ALA A 92 -3.21 -5.59 -0.54
N LYS A 93 -3.32 -4.63 0.39
CA LYS A 93 -4.02 -4.83 1.67
C LYS A 93 -5.48 -5.21 1.43
N LYS A 94 -6.20 -4.44 0.61
CA LYS A 94 -7.62 -4.72 0.28
C LYS A 94 -7.80 -6.07 -0.42
N ALA A 95 -6.92 -6.41 -1.36
CA ALA A 95 -6.95 -7.71 -2.04
C ALA A 95 -6.68 -8.87 -1.06
N MET A 96 -5.70 -8.70 -0.15
CA MET A 96 -5.35 -9.72 0.84
C MET A 96 -6.46 -9.94 1.86
N GLU A 97 -7.04 -8.86 2.40
CA GLU A 97 -8.21 -8.93 3.30
C GLU A 97 -9.37 -9.68 2.65
N LEU A 98 -9.69 -9.35 1.39
CA LEU A 98 -10.72 -10.04 0.62
C LEU A 98 -10.44 -11.53 0.48
N VAL A 99 -9.24 -11.93 0.03
CA VAL A 99 -8.97 -13.35 -0.21
C VAL A 99 -8.87 -14.14 1.09
N ILE A 100 -8.36 -13.56 2.18
CA ILE A 100 -8.37 -14.20 3.51
C ILE A 100 -9.80 -14.44 3.97
N GLU A 101 -10.69 -13.44 3.86
CA GLU A 101 -12.09 -13.58 4.23
C GLU A 101 -12.77 -14.71 3.43
N LYS A 102 -12.58 -14.72 2.11
CA LYS A 102 -13.22 -15.71 1.23
C LYS A 102 -12.63 -17.11 1.39
N ALA A 103 -11.33 -17.23 1.54
CA ALA A 103 -10.67 -18.53 1.74
C ALA A 103 -11.16 -19.24 3.01
N LYS A 104 -11.50 -18.49 4.08
CA LYS A 104 -12.10 -19.10 5.28
C LYS A 104 -13.42 -19.84 5.01
N ALA A 105 -14.18 -19.41 4.01
CA ALA A 105 -15.47 -20.02 3.68
C ALA A 105 -15.36 -21.19 2.69
N VAL A 106 -14.38 -21.16 1.79
CA VAL A 106 -14.31 -22.06 0.62
C VAL A 106 -12.97 -22.78 0.46
N GLY A 107 -12.09 -22.68 1.45
CA GLY A 107 -10.77 -23.32 1.52
C GLY A 107 -9.66 -22.55 0.81
N THR A 108 -9.90 -22.05 -0.40
CA THR A 108 -8.89 -21.27 -1.17
C THR A 108 -9.51 -20.06 -1.86
N SER A 109 -8.75 -18.98 -1.98
CA SER A 109 -9.18 -17.77 -2.68
C SER A 109 -7.98 -17.05 -3.28
N TRP A 110 -8.17 -16.43 -4.44
CA TRP A 110 -7.11 -15.79 -5.22
C TRP A 110 -7.56 -14.43 -5.73
N ALA A 111 -6.64 -13.46 -5.77
CA ALA A 111 -6.88 -12.15 -6.34
C ALA A 111 -5.75 -11.75 -7.29
N SER A 112 -6.12 -11.18 -8.43
CA SER A 112 -5.23 -10.37 -9.25
C SER A 112 -5.57 -8.90 -9.09
N VAL A 113 -4.56 -8.03 -9.22
CA VAL A 113 -4.74 -6.59 -9.19
C VAL A 113 -4.17 -5.98 -10.46
N ILE A 114 -4.90 -5.06 -11.07
CA ILE A 114 -4.49 -4.29 -12.26
C ILE A 114 -4.52 -2.79 -11.97
N ASN A 115 -3.95 -2.00 -12.89
CA ASN A 115 -3.97 -0.52 -12.84
C ASN A 115 -3.48 0.02 -11.49
N SER A 116 -2.29 -0.43 -11.07
CA SER A 116 -1.69 -0.16 -9.77
C SER A 116 -0.26 0.36 -9.90
N ASN A 117 0.32 0.86 -8.79
CA ASN A 117 1.73 1.27 -8.69
C ASN A 117 2.53 0.28 -7.83
N HIS A 118 3.75 0.62 -7.41
CA HIS A 118 4.62 -0.24 -6.59
C HIS A 118 4.00 -0.62 -5.22
N TYR A 119 4.30 -1.83 -4.72
CA TYR A 119 3.57 -2.51 -3.62
C TYR A 119 4.30 -2.50 -2.27
N GLY A 120 5.50 -1.92 -2.22
CA GLY A 120 6.46 -2.09 -1.13
C GLY A 120 7.79 -2.35 -1.76
#